data_AF-A0A0K0D7D7-F1
#
_entry.id   AF-A0A0K0D7D7-F1
#
_cell.length_a   1.000
_cell.length_b   1.000
_cell.length_c   1.000
_cell.angle_alpha   90.00
_cell.angle_beta   90.00
_cell.angle_gamma   90.00
#
_symmetry.space_group_name_H-M   'P 1'
#
loop_
_entity.id
_entity.type
_entity.pdbx_description
1 polymer ?
#
loop_
_entity_poly.entity_id
_entity_poly.type
_entity_poly.pdbx_seq_one_letter_code
_entity_poly.pdbx_strand_id
1 'polypeptide(L)' 'MGQRLAPTFEVAFMSKVEAPVIDPRPMLYFRYIDDCFVTCFTEEEMDKRFELLNEQSQNIKFTTEKPKKKLASISKLPN' A
#
# COMPACT_ATOMS: atom_id res chain seq x y z
N MET A 1 3.80 -7.35 -26.15
CA MET A 1 3.44 -8.73 -25.76
C MET A 1 4.37 -9.13 -24.64
N GLY A 2 3.84 -9.30 -23.42
CA GLY A 2 4.62 -9.37 -22.19
C GLY A 2 5.52 -10.60 -22.10
N GLN A 3 6.71 -10.43 -21.52
CA GLN A 3 7.54 -11.55 -21.09
C GLN A 3 6.75 -12.39 -20.09
N ARG A 4 6.59 -13.68 -20.37
CA ARG A 4 5.83 -14.61 -19.51
C ARG A 4 6.40 -14.75 -18.09
N LEU A 5 7.67 -14.41 -17.90
CA LEU A 5 8.35 -14.46 -16.61
C LEU A 5 8.24 -13.15 -15.82
N ALA A 6 7.94 -12.02 -16.46
CA ALA A 6 7.90 -10.73 -15.78
C ALA A 6 6.93 -10.71 -14.59
N PRO A 7 5.68 -11.23 -14.71
CA PRO A 7 4.76 -11.30 -13.57
C PRO A 7 5.26 -12.19 -12.42
N THR A 8 6.06 -13.22 -12.73
CA THR A 8 6.63 -14.10 -11.69
C THR A 8 7.73 -13.38 -10.92
N PHE A 9 8.56 -12.60 -11.62
CA PHE A 9 9.58 -11.77 -10.98
C PHE A 9 8.97 -10.64 -10.16
N GLU A 10 7.93 -9.97 -10.65
CA GLU A 10 7.18 -8.94 -9.91
C GLU A 10 6.63 -9.52 -8.61
N VAL A 11 5.95 -10.67 -8.68
CA VAL A 11 5.44 -11.37 -7.49
C VAL A 11 6.55 -11.72 -6.50
N ALA A 12 7.68 -12.26 -6.96
CA ALA A 12 8.79 -12.63 -6.07
C ALA A 12 9.44 -11.40 -5.43
N PHE A 13 9.62 -10.34 -6.22
CA PHE A 13 10.20 -9.09 -5.77
C PHE A 13 9.31 -8.38 -4.75
N MET A 14 8.02 -8.21 -5.06
CA MET A 14 7.04 -7.61 -4.17
C MET A 14 6.92 -8.39 -2.86
N SER A 15 6.94 -9.73 -2.92
CA SER A 15 6.92 -10.57 -1.71
C SER A 15 8.11 -10.29 -0.77
N LYS A 16 9.28 -9.93 -1.31
CA LYS A 16 10.45 -9.55 -0.50
C LYS A 16 10.28 -8.15 0.11
N VAL A 17 9.75 -7.21 -0.66
CA VAL A 17 9.55 -5.82 -0.22
C VAL A 17 8.44 -5.70 0.83
N GLU A 18 7.40 -6.52 0.71
CA GLU A 18 6.23 -6.44 1.60
C GLU A 18 6.37 -7.27 2.88
N ALA A 19 7.32 -8.23 2.92
CA ALA A 19 7.57 -9.08 4.09
C ALA A 19 7.62 -8.32 5.42
N PRO A 20 8.39 -7.22 5.58
CA PRO A 20 8.48 -6.53 6.86
C PRO A 20 7.23 -5.69 7.20
N VAL A 21 6.32 -5.46 6.25
CA VAL A 21 4.98 -4.88 6.52
C VAL A 21 3.98 -5.94 6.94
N ILE A 22 4.10 -7.15 6.39
CA ILE A 22 3.20 -8.28 6.67
C ILE A 22 3.51 -8.92 8.03
N ASP A 23 4.77 -8.97 8.44
CA ASP A 23 5.22 -9.52 9.73
C ASP A 23 4.45 -8.97 10.96
N PRO A 24 4.29 -7.64 11.12
CA PRO A 24 3.48 -7.06 12.19
C PRO A 24 1.96 -7.22 12.00
N ARG A 25 1.51 -8.07 11.06
CA ARG A 25 0.12 -8.43 10.74
C ARG A 25 -0.82 -7.22 10.71
N PRO A 26 -0.91 -6.50 9.58
CA PRO A 26 -1.91 -5.45 9.42
C PRO A 26 -3.32 -6.01 9.60
N MET A 27 -4.30 -5.13 9.89
CA MET A 27 -5.70 -5.55 10.01
C MET A 27 -6.19 -6.24 8.75
N LEU A 28 -5.79 -5.71 7.60
CA LEU A 28 -6.15 -6.26 6.31
C LEU A 28 -5.03 -5.99 5.32
N TYR A 29 -4.77 -6.99 4.48
CA TYR A 29 -3.76 -6.93 3.42
C TYR A 29 -4.31 -7.60 2.16
N PHE A 30 -4.32 -6.87 1.06
CA PHE A 30 -4.57 -7.40 -0.28
C PHE A 30 -3.43 -6.98 -1.21
N ARG A 31 -3.07 -7.86 -2.15
CA ARG A 31 -2.07 -7.57 -3.18
C ARG A 31 -2.60 -7.92 -4.56
N TYR A 32 -2.34 -7.04 -5.51
CA TYR A 32 -2.50 -7.27 -6.92
C TYR A 32 -1.17 -7.03 -7.64
N ILE A 33 -0.41 -8.08 -7.89
CA ILE A 33 0.96 -8.07 -8.47
C ILE A 33 1.85 -6.96 -7.86
N ASP A 34 1.79 -5.73 -8.37
CA ASP A 34 2.57 -4.55 -7.93
C ASP A 34 1.82 -3.62 -6.95
N ASP A 35 0.50 -3.69 -6.87
CA ASP A 35 -0.32 -2.86 -6.00
C ASP A 35 -0.62 -3.54 -4.66
N CYS A 36 -0.39 -2.85 -3.56
CA CYS A 36 -0.70 -3.31 -2.20
C CYS A 36 -1.76 -2.44 -1.53
N PHE A 37 -2.78 -3.08 -0.94
CA PHE A 37 -3.76 -2.44 -0.07
C PHE A 37 -3.55 -2.91 1.36
N VAL A 38 -3.18 -1.99 2.25
CA VAL A 38 -2.90 -2.26 3.66
C VAL A 38 -3.84 -1.40 4.51
N THR A 39 -4.52 -2.02 5.48
CA THR A 39 -5.28 -1.28 6.50
C THR A 39 -4.68 -1.50 7.88
N CYS A 40 -4.59 -0.40 8.65
CA CYS A 40 -3.99 -0.35 9.98
C CYS A 40 -4.98 0.26 10.98
N PHE A 41 -4.73 0.09 12.28
CA PHE A 41 -5.58 0.65 13.33
C PHE A 41 -5.43 2.17 13.47
N THR A 42 -4.23 2.70 13.23
CA THR A 42 -3.90 4.13 13.39
C THR A 42 -3.19 4.66 12.16
N GLU A 43 -3.28 5.99 11.93
CA GLU A 43 -2.54 6.64 10.84
C GLU A 43 -1.03 6.60 11.09
N GLU A 44 -0.58 6.70 12.35
CA GLU A 44 0.84 6.60 12.72
C GLU A 44 1.46 5.25 12.34
N GLU A 45 0.71 4.17 12.57
CA GLU A 45 1.12 2.83 12.15
C GLU A 45 1.19 2.69 10.63
N MET A 46 0.29 3.36 9.91
CA MET A 46 0.28 3.37 8.45
C MET A 46 1.47 4.16 7.90
N ASP A 47 1.75 5.35 8.44
CA ASP A 47 2.89 6.17 8.03
C ASP A 47 4.23 5.45 8.31
N LYS A 48 4.38 4.78 9.47
CA LYS A 48 5.57 3.96 9.78
C LYS A 48 5.76 2.80 8.80
N ARG A 49 4.67 2.11 8.44
CA ARG A 49 4.71 1.02 7.46
C ARG A 49 5.05 1.54 6.06
N PHE A 50 4.55 2.72 5.70
CA PHE A 50 4.86 3.37 4.42
C PHE A 50 6.33 3.79 4.33
N GLU A 51 6.91 4.33 5.40
CA GLU A 51 8.34 4.64 5.46
C GLU A 51 9.18 3.38 5.31
N LEU A 52 8.84 2.33 6.06
CA LEU A 52 9.52 1.03 6.02
C LEU A 52 9.45 0.35 4.64
N LEU A 53 8.35 0.51 3.88
CA LEU A 53 8.26 0.04 2.48
C LEU A 53 9.23 0.78 1.56
N ASN A 54 9.32 2.10 1.70
CA ASN A 54 10.21 2.92 0.87
C ASN A 54 11.69 2.71 1.21
N GLU A 55 12.00 2.24 2.43
CA GLU A 55 13.36 1.86 2.82
C GLU A 55 13.84 0.54 2.19
N GLN A 56 12.93 -0.36 1.78
CA GLN A 56 13.32 -1.68 1.26
C GLN A 56 14.07 -1.61 -0.07
N SER A 57 13.90 -0.55 -0.85
CA SER A 57 14.52 -0.41 -2.17
C SER A 57 14.85 1.05 -2.47
N GLN A 58 16.10 1.30 -2.81
CA GLN A 58 16.54 2.64 -3.28
C GLN A 58 15.97 2.99 -4.66
N ASN A 59 15.57 1.98 -5.44
CA ASN A 59 15.18 2.13 -6.84
C ASN A 59 13.66 2.25 -7.04
N ILE A 60 12.87 2.00 -5.99
CA ILE A 60 11.41 1.95 -6.07
C ILE A 60 10.85 2.83 -4.96
N LYS A 61 9.90 3.69 -5.33
CA LYS A 61 9.17 4.53 -4.38
C LYS A 61 7.70 4.20 -4.48
N PHE A 62 7.12 3.81 -3.35
CA PHE A 62 5.70 3.60 -3.24
C PHE A 62 4.98 4.95 -3.18
N THR A 63 3.82 5.01 -3.81
CA THR A 63 2.90 6.13 -3.69
C THR A 63 1.72 5.71 -2.84
N THR A 64 1.13 6.64 -2.12
CA THR A 64 -0.09 6.40 -1.35
C THR A 64 -1.06 7.53 -1.60
N GLU A 65 -2.30 7.18 -1.87
CA GLU A 65 -3.38 8.14 -1.96
C GLU A 65 -3.93 8.43 -0.56
N LYS A 66 -3.59 9.59 0.01
CA LYS A 66 -4.30 10.05 1.21
C LYS A 66 -5.70 10.53 0.78
N PRO A 67 -6.78 10.07 1.44
CA PRO A 67 -8.12 10.51 1.09
C PRO A 67 -8.21 12.03 1.23
N LYS A 68 -8.46 12.72 0.11
CA LYS A 68 -8.73 14.16 0.14
C LYS A 68 -9.96 14.38 1.00
N LYS A 69 -9.86 15.19 2.06
CA LYS A 69 -11.00 15.65 2.88
C LYS A 69 -12.05 16.31 1.97
N LYS A 70 -12.94 15.53 1.37
CA LYS A 70 -14.03 16.02 0.53
C LYS A 70 -15.32 15.26 0.80
N LEU A 71 -15.66 15.07 2.08
CA LEU A 71 -16.94 14.52 2.50
C LEU A 71 -17.57 15.20 3.74
N ALA A 72 -16.98 16.29 4.28
CA ALA A 72 -17.66 17.13 5.27
C ALA A 72 -18.66 18.13 4.65
N SER A 73 -18.78 18.17 3.31
CA SER A 73 -19.65 19.10 2.60
C SER A 73 -20.96 18.47 2.08
N ILE A 74 -21.18 17.16 2.26
CA ILE A 74 -22.44 16.50 1.83
C ILE A 74 -23.54 16.63 2.91
N SER A 75 -23.20 17.02 4.14
CA SER A 75 -24.20 17.29 5.20
C SER A 75 -24.87 18.67 5.10
N LYS A 76 -24.78 19.36 3.94
CA LYS A 76 -25.44 20.66 3.68
C LYS A 76 -26.34 20.63 2.45
N LEU A 77 -27.04 19.52 2.20
CA LEU A 77 -28.23 19.55 1.35
C LEU A 77 -29.44 19.83 2.26
N PRO A 78 -30.12 20.99 2.14
CA PRO A 78 -31.39 21.19 2.81
C PRO A 78 -32.44 20.22 2.23
N ASN A 79 -33.29 19.70 3.12
CA ASN A 79 -34.47 18.90 2.78
C ASN A 79 -35.40 19.62 1.80
#